data_AF-A0A7S0T272-F1
#
_entry.id   AF-A0A7S0T272-F1
#
_cell.length_a   1.000
_cell.length_b   1.000
_cell.length_c   1.000
_cell.angle_alpha   90.00
_cell.angle_beta   90.00
_cell.angle_gamma   90.00
#
_symmetry.space_group_name_H-M   'P 1'
#
loop_
_entity.id
_entity.type
_entity.pdbx_description
1 polymer ?
#
loop_
_entity_poly.entity_id
_entity_poly.type
_entity_poly.pdbx_seq_one_letter_code
_entity_poly.pdbx_strand_id
1 'polypeptide(L)'
;PPPPSPLPSLSPSPSFQLVDPSLFEEPLDDGCHASAHAEYWGGEATPGAAQPPDNVVATAADCCARCARAGSTACNTWTWDPVTRQCWLKKLSNPYQPVNINPAIAFTSGAVYPLQPRYVPPASGSRVNGSTSREDVSKSGSGVSRGGVDVSRSDGDGGDTSAPYCLHTMITSNGQPYMNWQTRVFHATWKKAALEPGSPLRHFTRVLHRTRDDELMHEVPTVRIQPTHAECDNGCDYSVKDRARAIARWSVTRDAQRCSHVLMAEADYLMVRSPPPSVMLAPGHSYGFLFGYIIPWHKDAMPASVEFHDVAKWGPMEDVPQSGNAPQAIHGDDLRRIAPIWADLVEFGETNAVVKRIFGWVRDMYAFDFAAVRTGLRVHYPPVPFNKLMVQPPADVRLGLGCLLHYTWGPIISDKDGKQLWRFDKRSLQGAPGSSSAFTALGEQPLPPTFDPTRGFKLQAGEVVTEEGLGLMRMMVETFNEAVRSLRKLPVGMQDMEAVVQARQ
;
A
#
# COMPACT_ATOMS: atom_id res chain seq x y z
N PRO A 1 -5.45 43.20 -8.24
CA PRO A 1 -4.75 42.25 -7.34
C PRO A 1 -3.31 42.01 -7.81
N PRO A 2 -2.29 42.15 -6.95
CA PRO A 2 -0.93 41.80 -7.32
C PRO A 2 -0.81 40.26 -7.47
N PRO A 3 0.17 39.76 -8.24
CA PRO A 3 0.43 38.32 -8.36
C PRO A 3 0.80 37.73 -6.98
N PRO A 4 0.49 36.46 -6.72
CA PRO A 4 0.82 35.83 -5.45
C PRO A 4 2.34 35.76 -5.28
N SER A 5 2.81 36.13 -4.08
CA SER A 5 4.21 36.03 -3.69
C SER A 5 4.69 34.58 -3.80
N PRO A 6 5.93 34.33 -4.27
CA PRO A 6 6.50 32.99 -4.25
C PRO A 6 6.61 32.49 -2.81
N LEU A 7 6.14 31.26 -2.58
CA LEU A 7 6.29 30.56 -1.30
C LEU A 7 7.77 30.51 -0.90
N PRO A 8 8.11 30.67 0.39
CA PRO A 8 9.49 30.53 0.84
C PRO A 8 9.99 29.13 0.52
N SER A 9 11.15 29.05 -0.13
CA SER A 9 11.82 27.79 -0.42
C SER A 9 12.03 27.02 0.88
N LEU A 10 11.41 25.84 0.98
CA LEU A 10 11.79 24.85 1.98
C LEU A 10 13.29 24.62 1.86
N SER A 11 13.99 24.75 3.00
CA SER A 11 15.41 24.48 3.16
C SER A 11 15.80 23.19 2.43
N PRO A 12 16.98 23.13 1.77
CA PRO A 12 17.38 21.96 1.01
C PRO A 12 17.31 20.75 1.93
N SER A 13 16.55 19.75 1.49
CA SER A 13 16.52 18.45 2.16
C SER A 13 17.96 17.97 2.31
N PRO A 14 18.33 17.31 3.43
CA PRO A 14 19.66 16.72 3.54
C PRO A 14 19.89 15.88 2.29
N SER A 15 21.06 16.04 1.68
CA SER A 15 21.46 15.29 0.50
C SER A 15 21.36 13.80 0.81
N PHE A 16 20.21 13.21 0.47
CA PHE A 16 20.01 11.78 0.55
C PHE A 16 20.92 11.19 -0.53
N GLN A 17 22.05 10.64 -0.10
CA GLN A 17 22.89 9.84 -0.97
C GLN A 17 22.02 8.78 -1.65
N LEU A 18 22.31 8.50 -2.93
CA LEU A 18 21.72 7.37 -3.64
C LEU A 18 21.84 6.13 -2.75
N VAL A 19 20.71 5.52 -2.43
CA VAL A 19 20.66 4.38 -1.51
C VAL A 19 21.38 3.24 -2.18
N ASP A 20 22.48 2.79 -1.58
CA ASP A 20 23.20 1.62 -2.06
C ASP A 20 22.28 0.39 -1.88
N PRO A 21 21.86 -0.27 -2.96
CA PRO A 21 20.99 -1.44 -2.87
C PRO A 21 21.60 -2.60 -2.07
N SER A 22 22.91 -2.60 -1.87
CA SER A 22 23.61 -3.59 -1.04
C SER A 22 23.46 -3.36 0.46
N LEU A 23 23.04 -2.16 0.90
CA LEU A 23 22.73 -1.87 2.31
C LEU A 23 21.39 -2.47 2.77
N PHE A 24 20.64 -3.04 1.84
CA PHE A 24 19.40 -3.73 2.14
C PHE A 24 19.68 -5.21 2.41
N GLU A 25 20.23 -5.50 3.59
CA GLU A 25 20.31 -6.87 4.09
C GLU A 25 18.91 -7.36 4.47
N GLU A 26 18.16 -7.84 3.47
CA GLU A 26 16.96 -8.61 3.71
C GLU A 26 17.32 -10.09 3.82
N PRO A 27 16.78 -10.81 4.81
CA PRO A 27 16.83 -12.26 4.81
C PRO A 27 16.35 -12.81 3.47
N LEU A 28 17.04 -13.83 2.96
CA LEU A 28 16.56 -14.55 1.80
C LEU A 28 15.16 -15.07 2.09
N ASP A 29 14.25 -14.80 1.16
CA ASP A 29 12.92 -15.38 1.17
C ASP A 29 13.09 -16.91 1.10
N ASP A 30 12.56 -17.63 2.09
CA ASP A 30 12.67 -19.09 2.15
C ASP A 30 11.90 -19.78 1.02
N GLY A 31 11.05 -19.04 0.30
CA GLY A 31 10.25 -19.48 -0.84
C GLY A 31 9.16 -20.49 -0.49
N CYS A 32 9.12 -20.96 0.76
CA CYS A 32 8.27 -22.03 1.25
C CYS A 32 7.12 -21.52 2.11
N HIS A 33 7.28 -20.35 2.73
CA HIS A 33 6.27 -19.66 3.52
C HIS A 33 5.59 -20.61 4.51
N ALA A 34 6.42 -21.38 5.22
CA ALA A 34 5.96 -22.42 6.12
C ALA A 34 5.41 -21.82 7.42
N SER A 35 4.29 -22.34 7.88
CA SER A 35 3.72 -22.06 9.20
C SER A 35 3.44 -23.37 9.93
N ALA A 36 3.92 -23.48 11.16
CA ALA A 36 3.48 -24.54 12.06
C ALA A 36 2.03 -24.30 12.49
N HIS A 37 1.34 -25.36 12.88
CA HIS A 37 -0.07 -25.31 13.30
C HIS A 37 -0.97 -24.71 12.22
N ALA A 38 -0.73 -25.09 10.97
CA ALA A 38 -1.32 -24.43 9.82
C ALA A 38 -1.83 -25.41 8.76
N GLU A 39 -2.93 -25.04 8.11
CA GLU A 39 -3.54 -25.80 7.03
C GLU A 39 -4.14 -24.92 5.94
N TYR A 40 -3.92 -25.30 4.68
CA TYR A 40 -4.67 -24.79 3.54
C TYR A 40 -5.88 -25.68 3.27
N TRP A 41 -7.06 -25.09 3.42
CA TRP A 41 -8.33 -25.74 3.09
C TRP A 41 -8.65 -25.62 1.60
N GLY A 42 -9.19 -26.69 1.02
CA GLY A 42 -9.51 -26.77 -0.40
C GLY A 42 -8.30 -27.08 -1.29
N GLY A 43 -8.48 -26.93 -2.59
CA GLY A 43 -7.49 -27.25 -3.62
C GLY A 43 -7.58 -28.68 -4.15
N GLU A 44 -7.22 -28.82 -5.42
CA GLU A 44 -7.09 -30.15 -6.04
C GLU A 44 -5.74 -30.75 -5.67
N ALA A 45 -5.73 -32.05 -5.40
CA ALA A 45 -4.49 -32.78 -5.21
C ALA A 45 -3.65 -32.69 -6.48
N THR A 46 -2.34 -32.44 -6.35
CA THR A 46 -1.44 -32.36 -7.49
C THR A 46 -1.50 -33.67 -8.32
N PRO A 47 -1.86 -33.62 -9.61
CA PRO A 47 -1.93 -34.82 -10.44
C PRO A 47 -0.60 -35.58 -10.47
N GLY A 48 -0.67 -36.89 -10.26
CA GLY A 48 0.53 -37.75 -10.20
C GLY A 48 1.36 -37.62 -8.92
N ALA A 49 0.95 -36.80 -7.94
CA ALA A 49 1.59 -36.80 -6.63
C ALA A 49 1.36 -38.14 -5.93
N ALA A 50 2.43 -38.65 -5.30
CA ALA A 50 2.37 -39.84 -4.47
C ALA A 50 1.25 -39.70 -3.43
N GLN A 51 0.47 -40.77 -3.26
CA GLN A 51 -0.58 -40.86 -2.26
C GLN A 51 -0.06 -41.66 -1.06
N PRO A 52 -0.69 -41.56 0.13
CA PRO A 52 -0.36 -42.43 1.25
C PRO A 52 -0.40 -43.92 0.85
N PRO A 53 0.61 -44.73 1.22
CA PRO A 53 1.72 -44.42 2.13
C PRO A 53 3.00 -43.85 1.46
N ASP A 54 3.04 -43.72 0.13
CA ASP A 54 4.26 -43.35 -0.62
C ASP A 54 4.57 -41.85 -0.60
N ASN A 55 3.69 -41.04 0.00
CA ASN A 55 3.82 -39.59 0.08
C ASN A 55 4.69 -39.09 1.26
N VAL A 56 5.55 -39.95 1.81
CA VAL A 56 6.35 -39.65 3.00
C VAL A 56 7.62 -38.86 2.65
N VAL A 57 7.95 -37.85 3.47
CA VAL A 57 9.19 -37.05 3.44
C VAL A 57 9.74 -36.82 4.83
N ALA A 58 11.06 -36.66 4.97
CA ALA A 58 11.69 -36.49 6.28
C ALA A 58 11.29 -35.18 6.98
N THR A 59 11.14 -34.09 6.22
CA THR A 59 10.89 -32.75 6.76
C THR A 59 9.84 -31.96 5.98
N ALA A 60 9.28 -30.93 6.61
CA ALA A 60 8.45 -29.94 5.93
C ALA A 60 9.17 -29.27 4.75
N ALA A 61 10.48 -29.01 4.87
CA ALA A 61 11.29 -28.44 3.79
C ALA A 61 11.36 -29.36 2.56
N ASP A 62 11.44 -30.68 2.77
CA ASP A 62 11.38 -31.65 1.67
C ASP A 62 10.01 -31.63 0.98
N CYS A 63 8.93 -31.44 1.74
CA CYS A 63 7.58 -31.30 1.20
C CYS A 63 7.46 -30.04 0.32
N CYS A 64 7.96 -28.91 0.81
CA CYS A 64 8.05 -27.68 0.02
C CYS A 64 8.88 -27.89 -1.26
N ALA A 65 10.05 -28.51 -1.16
CA ALA A 65 10.92 -28.74 -2.31
C ALA A 65 10.25 -29.66 -3.35
N ARG A 66 9.42 -30.62 -2.92
CA ARG A 66 8.58 -31.42 -3.82
C ARG A 66 7.53 -30.54 -4.53
N CYS A 67 6.85 -29.65 -3.81
CA CYS A 67 5.90 -28.69 -4.41
C CYS A 67 6.58 -27.79 -5.43
N ALA A 68 7.71 -27.17 -5.08
CA ALA A 68 8.46 -26.28 -5.95
C ALA A 68 8.92 -27.00 -7.25
N ARG A 69 9.38 -28.25 -7.16
CA ARG A 69 9.76 -29.07 -8.32
C ARG A 69 8.59 -29.46 -9.22
N ALA A 70 7.38 -29.61 -8.66
CA ALA A 70 6.19 -29.89 -9.46
C ALA A 70 5.81 -28.70 -10.36
N GLY A 71 6.26 -27.49 -10.03
CA GLY A 71 5.99 -26.27 -10.78
C GLY A 71 4.65 -25.64 -10.41
N SER A 72 4.54 -24.32 -10.62
CA SER A 72 3.42 -23.49 -10.16
C SER A 72 2.06 -23.83 -10.78
N THR A 73 2.06 -24.55 -11.91
CA THR A 73 0.86 -25.07 -12.58
C THR A 73 0.30 -26.30 -11.88
N ALA A 74 1.15 -27.09 -11.22
CA ALA A 74 0.77 -28.35 -10.59
C ALA A 74 0.71 -28.28 -9.05
N CYS A 75 1.52 -27.42 -8.43
CA CYS A 75 1.52 -27.20 -6.98
C CYS A 75 1.81 -25.74 -6.65
N ASN A 76 1.06 -25.19 -5.69
CA ASN A 76 1.39 -23.91 -5.06
C ASN A 76 1.19 -23.91 -3.54
N THR A 77 0.63 -24.96 -2.96
CA THR A 77 0.56 -25.16 -1.51
C THR A 77 0.86 -26.59 -1.12
N TRP A 78 1.32 -26.76 0.11
CA TRP A 78 1.72 -28.05 0.65
C TRP A 78 1.40 -28.14 2.14
N THR A 79 1.16 -29.36 2.60
CA THR A 79 0.89 -29.69 4.01
C THR A 79 1.74 -30.89 4.39
N TRP A 80 2.37 -30.84 5.56
CA TRP A 80 3.22 -31.89 6.10
C TRP A 80 2.81 -32.23 7.53
N ASP A 81 2.65 -33.53 7.79
CA ASP A 81 2.37 -34.05 9.12
C ASP A 81 3.67 -34.43 9.85
N PRO A 82 4.00 -33.80 10.98
CA PRO A 82 5.22 -34.10 11.73
C PRO A 82 5.25 -35.50 12.36
N VAL A 83 4.10 -36.15 12.55
CA VAL A 83 3.98 -37.48 13.16
C VAL A 83 4.10 -38.57 12.10
N THR A 84 3.24 -38.53 11.09
CA THR A 84 3.21 -39.57 10.04
C THR A 84 4.23 -39.33 8.93
N ARG A 85 4.82 -38.13 8.88
CA ARG A 85 5.73 -37.66 7.83
C ARG A 85 5.10 -37.58 6.44
N GLN A 86 3.78 -37.67 6.36
CA GLN A 86 3.03 -37.55 5.10
C GLN A 86 3.10 -36.12 4.57
N CYS A 87 3.27 -35.98 3.26
CA CYS A 87 3.30 -34.71 2.54
C CYS A 87 2.19 -34.70 1.49
N TRP A 88 1.33 -33.69 1.55
CA TRP A 88 0.26 -33.47 0.59
C TRP A 88 0.55 -32.21 -0.21
N LEU A 89 0.53 -32.35 -1.53
CA LEU A 89 0.72 -31.27 -2.49
C LEU A 89 -0.64 -30.88 -3.08
N LYS A 90 -0.91 -29.58 -3.11
CA LYS A 90 -2.19 -29.04 -3.57
C LYS A 90 -1.98 -27.90 -4.56
N LYS A 91 -2.96 -27.74 -5.45
CA LYS A 91 -3.09 -26.59 -6.33
C LYS A 91 -4.34 -25.79 -5.94
N LEU A 92 -4.12 -24.60 -5.39
CA LEU A 92 -5.14 -23.58 -5.18
C LEU A 92 -5.26 -22.68 -6.43
N SER A 93 -6.47 -22.25 -6.73
CA SER A 93 -6.74 -21.26 -7.79
C SER A 93 -6.10 -19.91 -7.45
N ASN A 94 -6.32 -19.42 -6.23
CA ASN A 94 -5.64 -18.25 -5.70
C ASN A 94 -4.35 -18.68 -4.97
N PRO A 95 -3.15 -18.36 -5.50
CA PRO A 95 -1.89 -18.72 -4.85
C PRO A 95 -1.61 -17.95 -3.56
N TYR A 96 -2.33 -16.84 -3.30
CA TYR A 96 -2.22 -16.03 -2.09
C TYR A 96 -3.36 -16.27 -1.11
N GLN A 97 -4.05 -17.41 -1.21
CA GLN A 97 -5.09 -17.76 -0.25
C GLN A 97 -4.52 -17.72 1.18
N PRO A 98 -5.20 -17.08 2.14
CA PRO A 98 -4.76 -17.08 3.54
C PRO A 98 -4.70 -18.49 4.11
N VAL A 99 -3.64 -18.76 4.87
CA VAL A 99 -3.50 -20.03 5.59
C VAL A 99 -4.29 -19.98 6.89
N ASN A 100 -4.98 -21.07 7.23
CA ASN A 100 -5.61 -21.20 8.54
C ASN A 100 -4.55 -21.60 9.56
N ILE A 101 -4.32 -20.77 10.59
CA ILE A 101 -3.35 -21.03 11.67
C ILE A 101 -4.10 -21.14 12.99
N ASN A 102 -3.97 -22.28 13.65
CA ASN A 102 -4.65 -22.56 14.91
C ASN A 102 -3.84 -23.59 15.72
N PRO A 103 -3.54 -23.36 17.02
CA PRO A 103 -2.82 -24.33 17.85
C PRO A 103 -3.38 -25.76 17.87
N ALA A 104 -4.67 -25.94 17.57
CA ALA A 104 -5.31 -27.25 17.45
C ALA A 104 -4.91 -28.02 16.17
N ILE A 105 -4.34 -27.36 15.16
CA ILE A 105 -3.85 -27.97 13.93
C ILE A 105 -2.48 -28.61 14.21
N ALA A 106 -2.34 -29.89 13.88
CA ALA A 106 -1.09 -30.63 14.08
C ALA A 106 -0.07 -30.44 12.94
N PHE A 107 -0.50 -29.94 11.79
CA PHE A 107 0.28 -29.89 10.58
C PHE A 107 1.16 -28.65 10.46
N THR A 108 2.22 -28.77 9.66
CA THR A 108 2.95 -27.63 9.10
C THR A 108 2.54 -27.48 7.64
N SER A 109 2.11 -26.29 7.23
CA SER A 109 1.75 -26.02 5.84
C SER A 109 2.47 -24.80 5.32
N GLY A 110 2.66 -24.73 4.00
CA GLY A 110 3.28 -23.59 3.35
C GLY A 110 2.83 -23.42 1.90
N ALA A 111 3.34 -22.37 1.27
CA ALA A 111 2.99 -22.00 -0.09
C ALA A 111 4.21 -21.57 -0.90
N VAL A 112 4.17 -21.90 -2.19
CA VAL A 112 5.13 -21.42 -3.17
C VAL A 112 4.44 -20.32 -3.97
N TYR A 113 4.72 -19.07 -3.61
CA TYR A 113 4.08 -17.92 -4.24
C TYR A 113 4.62 -17.67 -5.67
N PRO A 114 3.85 -16.97 -6.53
CA PRO A 114 4.33 -16.51 -7.82
C PRO A 114 5.60 -15.66 -7.66
N LEU A 115 6.49 -15.76 -8.64
CA LEU A 115 7.70 -14.96 -8.69
C LEU A 115 7.36 -13.47 -8.59
N GLN A 116 8.01 -12.78 -7.66
CA GLN A 116 7.94 -11.34 -7.47
C GLN A 116 9.23 -10.73 -8.05
N PRO A 117 9.22 -10.24 -9.30
CA PRO A 117 10.43 -9.75 -9.93
C PRO A 117 10.91 -8.48 -9.22
N ARG A 118 12.11 -8.53 -8.63
CA ARG A 118 12.71 -7.37 -7.97
C ARG A 118 13.04 -6.29 -9.00
N TYR A 119 12.83 -5.04 -8.63
CA TYR A 119 13.32 -3.92 -9.43
C TYR A 119 14.85 -3.88 -9.40
N VAL A 120 15.47 -3.79 -10.58
CA VAL A 120 16.90 -3.55 -10.72
C VAL A 120 17.07 -2.14 -11.28
N PRO A 121 17.61 -1.18 -10.50
CA PRO A 121 17.83 0.16 -10.99
C PRO A 121 18.77 0.14 -12.21
N PRO A 122 18.55 1.01 -13.21
CA PRO A 122 19.51 1.17 -14.30
C PRO A 122 20.90 1.45 -13.71
N ALA A 123 21.92 0.71 -14.18
CA ALA A 123 23.27 0.90 -13.70
C ALA A 123 23.69 2.36 -13.91
N SER A 124 24.08 3.04 -12.83
CA SER A 124 24.62 4.40 -12.91
C SER A 124 25.93 4.39 -13.69
N GLY A 125 25.86 4.67 -15.01
CA GLY A 125 27.03 5.07 -15.78
C GLY A 125 27.61 4.09 -16.81
N SER A 126 26.79 3.50 -17.69
CA SER A 126 27.33 3.22 -19.03
C SER A 126 27.33 4.51 -19.84
N ARG A 127 28.48 5.21 -19.84
CA ARG A 127 28.81 6.12 -20.94
C ARG A 127 28.72 5.28 -22.21
N VAL A 128 27.69 5.53 -23.03
CA VAL A 128 27.68 5.07 -24.41
C VAL A 128 28.85 5.78 -25.09
N ASN A 129 30.02 5.16 -25.11
CA ASN A 129 31.06 5.51 -26.06
C ASN A 129 30.51 5.10 -27.43
N GLY A 130 29.83 6.04 -28.09
CA GLY A 130 29.51 5.94 -29.50
C GLY A 130 30.81 5.98 -30.29
N SER A 131 31.47 4.83 -30.46
CA SER A 131 32.45 4.66 -31.52
C SER A 131 31.68 4.63 -32.83
N THR A 132 31.51 5.80 -33.43
CA THR A 132 31.09 5.91 -34.82
C THR A 132 32.22 5.36 -35.69
N SER A 133 32.05 4.14 -36.19
CA SER A 133 32.77 3.68 -37.38
C SER A 133 32.28 4.53 -38.55
N ARG A 134 33.08 5.54 -38.91
CA ARG A 134 32.95 6.28 -40.16
C ARG A 134 33.30 5.33 -41.30
N GLU A 135 32.30 4.99 -42.12
CA GLU A 135 32.55 4.56 -43.49
C GLU A 135 32.69 5.80 -44.36
N ASP A 136 33.86 5.92 -44.99
CA ASP A 136 34.17 6.91 -46.01
C ASP A 136 33.35 6.64 -47.28
N VAL A 137 32.49 7.59 -47.66
CA VAL A 137 32.10 7.77 -49.06
C VAL A 137 32.18 9.25 -49.41
N SER A 138 33.24 9.57 -50.16
CA SER A 138 33.44 10.80 -50.90
C SER A 138 32.38 10.97 -52.00
N LYS A 139 31.79 12.18 -52.12
CA LYS A 139 31.66 12.89 -53.41
C LYS A 139 31.16 14.34 -53.27
N SER A 140 32.02 15.22 -53.76
CA SER A 140 31.89 16.58 -54.30
C SER A 140 30.50 17.17 -54.62
N GLY A 141 30.33 18.46 -54.29
CA GLY A 141 29.38 19.36 -54.94
C GLY A 141 29.31 20.75 -54.31
N SER A 142 29.90 21.76 -54.95
CA SER A 142 30.02 23.17 -54.55
C SER A 142 28.69 23.95 -54.54
N GLY A 143 28.53 24.93 -53.64
CA GLY A 143 27.43 25.90 -53.68
C GLY A 143 27.47 26.99 -52.60
N VAL A 144 27.69 28.24 -53.02
CA VAL A 144 27.94 29.52 -52.32
C VAL A 144 26.87 30.01 -51.30
N SER A 145 27.37 30.53 -50.16
CA SER A 145 26.98 31.62 -49.23
C SER A 145 25.56 32.27 -49.19
N ARG A 146 25.00 32.47 -47.97
CA ARG A 146 24.83 33.77 -47.24
C ARG A 146 23.88 33.73 -46.01
N GLY A 147 24.29 34.41 -44.91
CA GLY A 147 23.47 34.92 -43.77
C GLY A 147 23.21 33.91 -42.66
N GLY A 148 23.58 34.06 -41.38
CA GLY A 148 23.71 35.25 -40.55
C GLY A 148 22.55 35.29 -39.55
N VAL A 149 22.79 34.90 -38.29
CA VAL A 149 22.26 35.46 -37.02
C VAL A 149 22.66 34.50 -35.88
N ASP A 150 23.51 35.00 -34.97
CA ASP A 150 23.78 34.43 -33.65
C ASP A 150 22.54 34.55 -32.76
N VAL A 151 22.09 33.43 -32.18
CA VAL A 151 21.29 33.44 -30.95
C VAL A 151 21.89 32.40 -30.00
N SER A 152 22.64 32.94 -29.05
CA SER A 152 22.88 32.48 -27.68
C SER A 152 22.20 31.18 -27.23
N ARG A 153 23.06 30.19 -26.94
CA ARG A 153 22.98 29.14 -25.88
C ARG A 153 21.60 28.89 -25.25
N SER A 154 20.95 27.83 -25.72
CA SER A 154 20.07 27.01 -24.90
C SER A 154 20.92 25.95 -24.18
N ASP A 155 21.15 26.12 -22.88
CA ASP A 155 21.58 25.00 -22.02
C ASP A 155 20.38 24.07 -21.85
N GLY A 156 20.29 23.07 -22.73
CA GLY A 156 19.43 21.92 -22.57
C GLY A 156 20.06 20.98 -21.55
N ASP A 157 19.53 20.96 -20.33
CA ASP A 157 19.75 19.86 -19.40
C ASP A 157 18.63 18.83 -19.61
N GLY A 158 18.74 18.12 -20.73
CA GLY A 158 17.94 16.95 -21.06
C GLY A 158 18.75 15.69 -20.79
N GLY A 159 19.12 15.48 -19.53
CA GLY A 159 19.58 14.18 -19.05
C GLY A 159 18.37 13.32 -18.71
N ASP A 160 18.07 12.30 -19.52
CA ASP A 160 17.12 11.25 -19.18
C ASP A 160 17.68 10.41 -18.01
N THR A 161 17.59 10.95 -16.79
CA THR A 161 17.93 10.22 -15.58
C THR A 161 16.67 9.60 -15.03
N SER A 162 16.53 8.28 -15.19
CA SER A 162 15.52 7.48 -14.50
C SER A 162 15.43 7.86 -13.03
N ALA A 163 14.22 7.97 -12.48
CA ALA A 163 14.00 8.36 -11.10
C ALA A 163 14.81 7.48 -10.11
N PRO A 164 15.37 8.05 -9.03
CA PRO A 164 16.17 7.31 -8.05
C PRO A 164 15.43 6.11 -7.47
N TYR A 165 16.17 5.04 -7.14
CA TYR A 165 15.63 3.88 -6.43
C TYR A 165 15.26 4.25 -4.98
N CYS A 166 13.99 4.54 -4.76
CA CYS A 166 13.41 4.84 -3.45
C CYS A 166 11.89 4.70 -3.47
N LEU A 167 11.28 4.84 -2.29
CA LEU A 167 9.84 4.95 -2.12
C LEU A 167 9.44 6.40 -1.81
N HIS A 168 8.49 6.91 -2.60
CA HIS A 168 7.70 8.10 -2.30
C HIS A 168 6.35 7.68 -1.72
N THR A 169 6.16 7.84 -0.42
CA THR A 169 4.86 7.58 0.21
C THR A 169 3.87 8.69 -0.15
N MET A 170 2.68 8.30 -0.58
CA MET A 170 1.62 9.25 -0.87
C MET A 170 0.32 8.82 -0.18
N ILE A 171 -0.42 9.82 0.31
CA ILE A 171 -1.78 9.64 0.83
C ILE A 171 -2.70 10.68 0.19
N THR A 172 -3.99 10.38 0.11
CA THR A 172 -5.01 11.38 -0.26
C THR A 172 -5.71 11.94 0.96
N SER A 173 -6.09 13.22 0.92
CA SER A 173 -6.93 13.84 1.94
C SER A 173 -7.95 14.78 1.31
N ASN A 174 -9.16 14.78 1.86
CA ASN A 174 -10.19 15.78 1.58
C ASN A 174 -10.09 17.02 2.49
N GLY A 175 -9.10 17.06 3.39
CA GLY A 175 -8.87 18.17 4.31
C GLY A 175 -9.88 18.26 5.46
N GLN A 176 -10.70 17.23 5.68
CA GLN A 176 -11.64 17.20 6.80
C GLN A 176 -10.92 16.84 8.10
N PRO A 177 -11.36 17.35 9.27
CA PRO A 177 -10.69 17.14 10.55
C PRO A 177 -10.44 15.66 10.87
N TYR A 178 -11.40 14.81 10.53
CA TYR A 178 -11.31 13.36 10.67
C TYR A 178 -10.07 12.78 9.95
N MET A 179 -9.88 13.10 8.67
CA MET A 179 -8.71 12.63 7.91
C MET A 179 -7.43 13.38 8.28
N ASN A 180 -7.53 14.64 8.69
CA ASN A 180 -6.37 15.46 9.04
C ASN A 180 -5.65 14.92 10.27
N TRP A 181 -6.36 14.57 11.35
CA TRP A 181 -5.67 14.01 12.52
C TRP A 181 -5.00 12.66 12.19
N GLN A 182 -5.66 11.82 11.37
CA GLN A 182 -5.11 10.53 10.89
C GLN A 182 -3.81 10.76 10.12
N THR A 183 -3.84 11.72 9.18
CA THR A 183 -2.68 12.13 8.37
C THR A 183 -1.48 12.54 9.23
N ARG A 184 -1.72 13.32 10.30
CA ARG A 184 -0.65 13.78 11.20
C ARG A 184 0.02 12.62 11.93
N VAL A 185 -0.79 11.69 12.45
CA VAL A 185 -0.31 10.49 13.13
C VAL A 185 0.48 9.62 12.16
N PHE A 186 -0.05 9.35 10.96
CA PHE A 186 0.66 8.54 9.97
C PHE A 186 1.98 9.19 9.55
N HIS A 187 1.99 10.49 9.24
CA HIS A 187 3.20 11.23 8.89
C HIS A 187 4.23 11.22 10.03
N ALA A 188 3.81 11.29 11.30
CA ALA A 188 4.70 11.18 12.44
C ALA A 188 5.37 9.79 12.51
N THR A 189 4.61 8.71 12.34
CA THR A 189 5.16 7.34 12.30
C THR A 189 6.05 7.11 11.09
N TRP A 190 5.67 7.65 9.92
CA TRP A 190 6.47 7.58 8.69
C TRP A 190 7.83 8.25 8.87
N LYS A 191 7.91 9.43 9.50
CA LYS A 191 9.18 10.11 9.76
C LYS A 191 10.13 9.26 10.59
N LYS A 192 9.62 8.52 11.57
CA LYS A 192 10.44 7.60 12.39
C LYS A 192 10.95 6.43 11.55
N ALA A 193 10.07 5.78 10.79
CA ALA A 193 10.44 4.67 9.91
C ALA A 193 11.44 5.09 8.81
N ALA A 194 11.29 6.30 8.26
CA ALA A 194 12.18 6.83 7.22
C ALA A 194 13.62 7.11 7.72
N LEU A 195 13.82 7.23 9.05
CA LEU A 195 15.12 7.40 9.67
C LEU A 195 15.81 6.08 10.02
N GLU A 196 15.14 4.94 9.86
CA GLU A 196 15.77 3.65 10.10
C GLU A 196 16.93 3.40 9.12
N PRO A 197 18.03 2.78 9.57
CA PRO A 197 19.14 2.41 8.70
C PRO A 197 18.63 1.56 7.52
N GLY A 198 19.05 1.93 6.31
CA GLY A 198 18.60 1.21 5.11
C GLY A 198 17.12 1.40 4.78
N SER A 199 16.42 2.41 5.32
CA SER A 199 15.06 2.70 4.87
C SER A 199 15.05 3.16 3.40
N PRO A 200 14.16 2.65 2.53
CA PRO A 200 13.97 3.19 1.18
C PRO A 200 13.03 4.40 1.12
N LEU A 201 12.40 4.80 2.24
CA LEU A 201 11.47 5.93 2.29
C LEU A 201 12.23 7.25 2.17
N ARG A 202 11.92 8.06 1.16
CA ARG A 202 12.62 9.35 0.93
C ARG A 202 11.69 10.55 0.90
N HIS A 203 10.48 10.36 0.38
CA HIS A 203 9.53 11.44 0.19
C HIS A 203 8.16 11.04 0.71
N PHE A 204 7.44 12.03 1.24
CA PHE A 204 6.06 11.88 1.68
C PHE A 204 5.26 13.02 1.05
N THR A 205 4.14 12.72 0.41
CA THR A 205 3.21 13.75 -0.09
C THR A 205 1.78 13.44 0.32
N ARG A 206 1.13 14.42 0.93
CA ARG A 206 -0.32 14.48 1.05
C ARG A 206 -0.89 15.10 -0.22
N VAL A 207 -1.70 14.37 -0.96
CA VAL A 207 -2.47 14.88 -2.10
C VAL A 207 -3.80 15.41 -1.57
N LEU A 208 -3.89 16.73 -1.39
CA LEU A 208 -5.09 17.40 -0.90
C LEU A 208 -6.03 17.68 -2.08
N HIS A 209 -7.19 17.05 -2.10
CA HIS A 209 -8.20 17.23 -3.15
C HIS A 209 -9.33 18.14 -2.67
N ARG A 210 -9.03 19.44 -2.59
CA ARG A 210 -9.91 20.48 -2.06
C ARG A 210 -9.70 21.80 -2.79
N THR A 211 -10.72 22.66 -2.86
CA THR A 211 -10.57 23.96 -3.55
C THR A 211 -9.65 24.93 -2.81
N ARG A 212 -9.50 24.74 -1.49
CA ARG A 212 -8.72 25.59 -0.59
C ARG A 212 -7.64 24.81 0.16
N ASP A 213 -6.60 25.52 0.54
CA ASP A 213 -5.59 25.05 1.47
C ASP A 213 -6.16 24.89 2.89
N ASP A 214 -5.53 24.01 3.70
CA ASP A 214 -5.87 23.77 5.10
C ASP A 214 -4.65 23.93 6.03
N GLU A 215 -4.84 23.69 7.33
CA GLU A 215 -3.84 23.90 8.37
C GLU A 215 -2.60 23.01 8.25
N LEU A 216 -2.70 21.85 7.59
CA LEU A 216 -1.59 20.90 7.49
C LEU A 216 -0.63 21.22 6.35
N MET A 217 -0.90 22.24 5.52
CA MET A 217 0.05 22.73 4.52
C MET A 217 1.43 23.11 5.12
N HIS A 218 1.47 23.41 6.41
CA HIS A 218 2.69 23.76 7.15
C HIS A 218 3.32 22.60 7.93
N GLU A 219 2.64 21.47 8.06
CA GLU A 219 3.09 20.33 8.86
C GLU A 219 3.45 19.12 7.99
N VAL A 220 2.71 18.92 6.89
CA VAL A 220 2.84 17.75 6.01
C VAL A 220 3.11 18.26 4.59
N PRO A 221 4.17 17.79 3.90
CA PRO A 221 4.38 18.16 2.51
C PRO A 221 3.15 17.82 1.68
N THR A 222 2.58 18.83 1.04
CA THR A 222 1.26 18.74 0.41
C THR A 222 1.30 19.25 -1.02
N VAL A 223 0.69 18.49 -1.93
CA VAL A 223 0.32 18.98 -3.26
C VAL A 223 -1.19 19.10 -3.28
N ARG A 224 -1.70 20.33 -3.45
CA ARG A 224 -3.14 20.55 -3.63
C ARG A 224 -3.51 20.35 -5.09
N ILE A 225 -4.47 19.47 -5.30
CA ILE A 225 -5.08 19.21 -6.61
C ILE A 225 -6.49 19.80 -6.58
N GLN A 226 -6.82 20.57 -7.61
CA GLN A 226 -8.18 21.08 -7.78
C GLN A 226 -9.15 19.87 -7.84
N PRO A 227 -10.19 19.80 -6.98
CA PRO A 227 -11.16 18.71 -7.01
C PRO A 227 -11.97 18.74 -8.31
N THR A 228 -12.48 17.58 -8.72
CA THR A 228 -13.49 17.52 -9.79
C THR A 228 -14.86 17.94 -9.24
N HIS A 229 -15.07 17.68 -7.95
CA HIS A 229 -16.30 17.91 -7.24
C HIS A 229 -16.10 18.98 -6.17
N ALA A 230 -16.01 20.25 -6.58
CA ALA A 230 -15.80 21.38 -5.68
C ALA A 230 -16.92 21.51 -4.62
N GLU A 231 -18.11 21.02 -4.92
CA GLU A 231 -19.24 20.94 -3.98
C GLU A 231 -18.94 20.03 -2.76
N CYS A 232 -17.97 19.13 -2.87
CA CYS A 232 -17.60 18.18 -1.81
C CYS A 232 -16.64 18.77 -0.75
N ASP A 233 -16.22 20.03 -0.88
CA ASP A 233 -15.29 20.69 0.05
C ASP A 233 -15.79 20.75 1.50
N ASN A 234 -17.10 20.69 1.70
CA ASN A 234 -17.77 20.67 3.02
C ASN A 234 -18.38 19.30 3.35
N GLY A 235 -18.05 18.27 2.58
CA GLY A 235 -18.56 16.92 2.73
C GLY A 235 -19.47 16.49 1.59
N CYS A 236 -19.49 15.18 1.36
CA CYS A 236 -20.35 14.49 0.41
C CYS A 236 -20.72 13.11 0.97
N ASP A 237 -21.72 12.48 0.37
CA ASP A 237 -22.11 11.09 0.66
C ASP A 237 -20.97 10.10 0.43
N TYR A 238 -20.02 10.45 -0.45
CA TYR A 238 -18.83 9.65 -0.72
C TYR A 238 -17.52 10.43 -0.59
N SER A 239 -16.94 10.41 0.61
CA SER A 239 -15.80 11.25 0.98
C SER A 239 -14.53 11.06 0.13
N VAL A 240 -14.44 9.97 -0.64
CA VAL A 240 -13.27 9.61 -1.46
C VAL A 240 -13.53 9.77 -2.97
N LYS A 241 -14.64 10.40 -3.37
CA LYS A 241 -15.04 10.58 -4.77
C LYS A 241 -13.92 11.12 -5.69
N ASP A 242 -13.15 12.10 -5.20
CA ASP A 242 -12.08 12.73 -5.97
C ASP A 242 -10.70 12.07 -5.81
N ARG A 243 -10.56 11.05 -4.96
CA ARG A 243 -9.30 10.38 -4.64
C ARG A 243 -8.55 9.93 -5.89
N ALA A 244 -9.19 9.09 -6.70
CA ALA A 244 -8.56 8.48 -7.86
C ALA A 244 -8.16 9.54 -8.90
N ARG A 245 -9.01 10.53 -9.15
CA ARG A 245 -8.70 11.63 -10.08
C ARG A 245 -7.57 12.52 -9.55
N ALA A 246 -7.52 12.77 -8.24
CA ALA A 246 -6.45 13.54 -7.62
C ALA A 246 -5.10 12.81 -7.75
N ILE A 247 -5.09 11.49 -7.56
CA ILE A 247 -3.90 10.65 -7.78
C ILE A 247 -3.50 10.67 -9.26
N ALA A 248 -4.44 10.55 -10.19
CA ALA A 248 -4.15 10.62 -11.63
C ALA A 248 -3.45 11.94 -12.00
N ARG A 249 -3.96 13.07 -11.48
CA ARG A 249 -3.35 14.39 -11.70
C ARG A 249 -2.00 14.54 -11.00
N TRP A 250 -1.85 14.04 -9.78
CA TRP A 250 -0.58 14.09 -9.05
C TRP A 250 0.50 13.20 -9.69
N SER A 251 0.14 12.02 -10.21
CA SER A 251 1.07 11.01 -10.75
C SER A 251 1.93 11.51 -11.91
N VAL A 252 1.48 12.54 -12.63
CA VAL A 252 2.19 13.17 -13.75
C VAL A 252 2.97 14.43 -13.35
N THR A 253 2.97 14.80 -12.06
CA THR A 253 3.71 15.95 -11.55
C THR A 253 5.18 15.60 -11.30
N ARG A 254 6.04 16.62 -11.24
CA ARG A 254 7.44 16.46 -10.83
C ARG A 254 7.58 15.89 -9.41
N ASP A 255 6.62 16.17 -8.53
CA ASP A 255 6.66 15.64 -7.16
C ASP A 255 6.52 14.11 -7.16
N ALA A 256 5.60 13.55 -7.94
CA ALA A 256 5.42 12.09 -8.05
C ALA A 256 6.61 11.37 -8.72
N GLN A 257 7.48 12.09 -9.42
CA GLN A 257 8.62 11.53 -10.16
C GLN A 257 9.93 11.50 -9.36
N ARG A 258 9.89 11.85 -8.07
CA ARG A 258 11.10 11.94 -7.23
C ARG A 258 11.70 10.59 -6.85
N CYS A 259 10.92 9.52 -6.96
CA CYS A 259 11.35 8.15 -6.73
C CYS A 259 10.83 7.25 -7.85
N SER A 260 11.51 6.12 -8.09
CA SER A 260 11.05 5.11 -9.04
C SER A 260 9.73 4.46 -8.60
N HIS A 261 9.47 4.38 -7.29
CA HIS A 261 8.27 3.78 -6.73
C HIS A 261 7.48 4.72 -5.85
N VAL A 262 6.17 4.51 -5.84
CA VAL A 262 5.22 5.16 -4.95
C VAL A 262 4.68 4.12 -3.98
N LEU A 263 4.68 4.42 -2.68
CA LEU A 263 3.87 3.71 -1.70
C LEU A 263 2.55 4.47 -1.53
N MET A 264 1.51 4.03 -2.23
CA MET A 264 0.15 4.52 -2.00
C MET A 264 -0.34 3.98 -0.67
N ALA A 265 -0.69 4.87 0.25
CA ALA A 265 -1.11 4.54 1.61
C ALA A 265 -2.40 5.29 2.00
N GLU A 266 -3.02 4.85 3.09
CA GLU A 266 -4.16 5.53 3.70
C GLU A 266 -3.73 6.27 4.97
N ALA A 267 -4.49 7.30 5.34
CA ALA A 267 -4.19 8.10 6.52
C ALA A 267 -4.35 7.33 7.84
N ASP A 268 -5.11 6.23 7.85
CA ASP A 268 -5.34 5.38 9.01
C ASP A 268 -4.36 4.22 9.17
N TYR A 269 -3.15 4.42 8.66
CA TYR A 269 -2.03 3.52 8.89
C TYR A 269 -1.14 4.04 10.02
N LEU A 270 -0.42 3.13 10.67
CA LEU A 270 0.72 3.40 11.53
C LEU A 270 1.92 2.65 10.97
N MET A 271 3.03 3.35 10.76
CA MET A 271 4.28 2.70 10.36
C MET A 271 5.06 2.26 11.60
N VAL A 272 5.24 0.95 11.78
CA VAL A 272 5.95 0.38 12.94
C VAL A 272 7.42 0.11 12.66
N ARG A 273 7.79 0.00 11.38
CA ARG A 273 9.17 -0.09 10.88
C ARG A 273 9.23 0.33 9.41
N SER A 274 10.41 0.53 8.87
CA SER A 274 10.59 0.78 7.44
C SER A 274 10.16 -0.43 6.59
N PRO A 275 9.51 -0.22 5.42
CA PRO A 275 9.25 -1.31 4.48
C PRO A 275 10.57 -1.88 3.95
N PRO A 276 10.63 -3.20 3.70
CA PRO A 276 11.75 -3.82 3.02
C PRO A 276 11.73 -3.44 1.52
N PRO A 277 12.87 -3.06 0.91
CA PRO A 277 13.01 -2.82 -0.53
C PRO A 277 12.47 -3.89 -1.47
N SER A 278 12.35 -5.16 -1.05
CA SER A 278 11.72 -6.21 -1.86
C SER A 278 10.25 -5.98 -2.18
N VAL A 279 9.60 -4.97 -1.60
CA VAL A 279 8.27 -4.51 -2.06
C VAL A 279 8.34 -3.65 -3.33
N MET A 280 9.52 -3.15 -3.72
CA MET A 280 9.74 -2.43 -4.98
C MET A 280 10.01 -3.42 -6.12
N LEU A 281 8.96 -3.74 -6.87
CA LEU A 281 8.97 -4.73 -7.95
C LEU A 281 9.28 -4.10 -9.31
N ALA A 282 9.67 -4.91 -10.28
CA ALA A 282 9.88 -4.47 -11.66
C ALA A 282 8.59 -3.84 -12.25
N PRO A 283 8.70 -2.91 -13.23
CA PRO A 283 7.53 -2.36 -13.92
C PRO A 283 6.59 -3.46 -14.44
N GLY A 284 5.29 -3.22 -14.38
CA GLY A 284 4.23 -4.20 -14.63
C GLY A 284 3.83 -5.01 -13.39
N HIS A 285 4.49 -4.82 -12.25
CA HIS A 285 4.21 -5.50 -10.99
C HIS A 285 4.01 -4.50 -9.83
N SER A 286 3.03 -4.77 -8.97
CA SER A 286 2.79 -4.02 -7.73
C SER A 286 2.82 -4.97 -6.53
N TYR A 287 3.33 -4.51 -5.40
CA TYR A 287 3.21 -5.21 -4.13
C TYR A 287 2.08 -4.58 -3.31
N GLY A 288 1.06 -5.35 -2.98
CA GLY A 288 -0.14 -4.90 -2.27
C GLY A 288 -0.51 -5.77 -1.07
N PHE A 289 -1.79 -5.73 -0.73
CA PHE A 289 -2.37 -6.47 0.38
C PHE A 289 -3.67 -7.14 -0.05
N LEU A 290 -3.93 -8.34 0.48
CA LEU A 290 -5.14 -9.09 0.17
C LEU A 290 -6.31 -8.59 1.04
N PHE A 291 -7.30 -7.96 0.43
CA PHE A 291 -8.57 -7.67 1.09
C PHE A 291 -9.56 -8.79 0.78
N GLY A 292 -9.65 -9.78 1.67
CA GLY A 292 -10.49 -10.97 1.45
C GLY A 292 -12.00 -10.71 1.31
N TYR A 293 -12.46 -9.47 1.49
CA TYR A 293 -13.84 -9.04 1.22
C TYR A 293 -14.03 -8.38 -0.15
N ILE A 294 -12.95 -8.15 -0.90
CA ILE A 294 -12.96 -7.66 -2.29
C ILE A 294 -12.80 -8.89 -3.18
N ILE A 295 -13.91 -9.45 -3.65
CA ILE A 295 -13.90 -10.66 -4.48
C ILE A 295 -14.74 -10.39 -5.74
N PRO A 296 -14.13 -9.94 -6.84
CA PRO A 296 -14.84 -9.54 -8.07
C PRO A 296 -15.76 -10.62 -8.65
N TRP A 297 -15.39 -11.90 -8.50
CA TRP A 297 -16.17 -13.03 -8.98
C TRP A 297 -17.14 -13.62 -7.95
N HIS A 298 -17.23 -13.04 -6.75
CA HIS A 298 -18.22 -13.50 -5.77
C HIS A 298 -19.63 -13.20 -6.28
N LYS A 299 -20.56 -14.14 -6.05
CA LYS A 299 -21.96 -14.04 -6.53
C LYS A 299 -22.64 -12.72 -6.17
N ASP A 300 -22.30 -12.15 -5.01
CA ASP A 300 -22.91 -10.90 -4.52
C ASP A 300 -22.27 -9.65 -5.17
N ALA A 301 -21.01 -9.74 -5.61
CA ALA A 301 -20.29 -8.67 -6.30
C ALA A 301 -20.51 -8.69 -7.82
N MET A 302 -20.72 -9.89 -8.38
CA MET A 302 -20.77 -10.15 -9.82
C MET A 302 -21.67 -9.19 -10.62
N PRO A 303 -22.90 -8.84 -10.17
CA PRO A 303 -23.74 -7.93 -10.95
C PRO A 303 -23.16 -6.52 -11.12
N ALA A 304 -22.30 -6.05 -10.22
CA ALA A 304 -21.55 -4.81 -10.41
C ALA A 304 -20.22 -5.04 -11.14
N SER A 305 -19.58 -6.19 -10.94
CA SER A 305 -18.34 -6.55 -11.63
C SER A 305 -18.48 -6.58 -13.16
N VAL A 306 -19.60 -7.10 -13.67
CA VAL A 306 -19.87 -7.12 -15.12
C VAL A 306 -20.10 -5.74 -15.73
N GLU A 307 -20.44 -4.73 -14.92
CA GLU A 307 -20.52 -3.33 -15.37
C GLU A 307 -19.11 -2.73 -15.55
N PHE A 308 -18.12 -3.25 -14.82
CA PHE A 308 -16.74 -2.79 -14.85
C PHE A 308 -15.85 -3.64 -15.78
N HIS A 309 -16.33 -4.77 -16.29
CA HIS A 309 -15.46 -5.75 -16.94
C HIS A 309 -16.07 -6.40 -18.16
N ASP A 310 -15.25 -6.49 -19.21
CA ASP A 310 -15.54 -7.26 -20.42
C ASP A 310 -14.57 -8.44 -20.45
N VAL A 311 -15.10 -9.64 -20.20
CA VAL A 311 -14.30 -10.88 -20.12
C VAL A 311 -13.63 -11.21 -21.45
N ALA A 312 -14.27 -10.89 -22.58
CA ALA A 312 -13.68 -11.15 -23.89
C ALA A 312 -12.49 -10.22 -24.17
N LYS A 313 -12.53 -9.00 -23.61
CA LYS A 313 -11.48 -7.99 -23.80
C LYS A 313 -10.34 -8.09 -22.78
N TRP A 314 -10.66 -8.42 -21.53
CA TRP A 314 -9.75 -8.28 -20.39
C TRP A 314 -9.48 -9.57 -19.63
N GLY A 315 -10.05 -10.70 -20.08
CA GLY A 315 -9.83 -12.02 -19.49
C GLY A 315 -10.82 -12.36 -18.37
N PRO A 316 -10.68 -13.56 -17.79
CA PRO A 316 -11.53 -14.07 -16.71
C PRO A 316 -11.70 -13.09 -15.54
N MET A 317 -12.84 -13.17 -14.86
CA MET A 317 -13.12 -12.32 -13.68
C MET A 317 -12.17 -12.66 -12.52
N GLU A 318 -11.74 -13.92 -12.45
CA GLU A 318 -10.81 -14.48 -11.48
C GLU A 318 -9.39 -13.89 -11.57
N ASP A 319 -9.06 -13.25 -12.70
CA ASP A 319 -7.79 -12.57 -12.89
C ASP A 319 -7.78 -11.14 -12.29
N VAL A 320 -8.95 -10.62 -11.91
CA VAL A 320 -9.07 -9.33 -11.23
C VAL A 320 -8.51 -9.44 -9.81
N PRO A 321 -7.52 -8.62 -9.41
CA PRO A 321 -6.91 -8.75 -8.10
C PRO A 321 -7.91 -8.46 -6.96
N GLN A 322 -7.61 -8.96 -5.76
CA GLN A 322 -8.39 -8.75 -4.55
C GLN A 322 -7.66 -7.76 -3.62
N SER A 323 -7.21 -6.63 -4.16
CA SER A 323 -6.17 -5.83 -3.49
C SER A 323 -6.56 -4.40 -3.18
N GLY A 324 -7.52 -3.80 -3.89
CA GLY A 324 -7.81 -2.38 -3.77
C GLY A 324 -6.59 -1.47 -4.02
N ASN A 325 -6.78 -0.17 -3.79
CA ASN A 325 -5.81 0.86 -4.16
C ASN A 325 -4.69 1.09 -3.13
N ALA A 326 -4.84 0.66 -1.88
CA ALA A 326 -3.86 0.91 -0.82
C ALA A 326 -3.89 -0.20 0.26
N PRO A 327 -2.73 -0.64 0.78
CA PRO A 327 -1.40 -0.20 0.39
C PRO A 327 -0.97 -0.78 -0.97
N GLN A 328 -0.24 0.01 -1.75
CA GLN A 328 0.39 -0.45 -2.99
C GLN A 328 1.78 0.16 -3.12
N ALA A 329 2.82 -0.67 -3.22
CA ALA A 329 4.13 -0.26 -3.69
C ALA A 329 4.21 -0.53 -5.19
N ILE A 330 4.13 0.55 -5.98
CA ILE A 330 3.96 0.50 -7.44
C ILE A 330 5.01 1.37 -8.13
N HIS A 331 5.52 0.93 -9.28
CA HIS A 331 6.40 1.76 -10.10
C HIS A 331 5.66 3.00 -10.63
N GLY A 332 6.35 4.15 -10.69
CA GLY A 332 5.73 5.41 -11.09
C GLY A 332 5.13 5.40 -12.51
N ASP A 333 5.72 4.63 -13.44
CA ASP A 333 5.16 4.43 -14.79
C ASP A 333 3.81 3.70 -14.77
N ASP A 334 3.70 2.66 -13.95
CA ASP A 334 2.46 1.89 -13.82
C ASP A 334 1.37 2.73 -13.15
N LEU A 335 1.73 3.52 -12.13
CA LEU A 335 0.79 4.43 -11.50
C LEU A 335 0.22 5.45 -12.50
N ARG A 336 1.06 6.03 -13.36
CA ARG A 336 0.63 6.97 -14.41
C ARG A 336 -0.30 6.34 -15.44
N ARG A 337 -0.15 5.04 -15.71
CA ARG A 337 -1.02 4.27 -16.62
C ARG A 337 -2.36 3.91 -15.98
N ILE A 338 -2.33 3.42 -14.74
CA ILE A 338 -3.52 2.90 -14.05
C ILE A 338 -4.42 4.01 -13.50
N ALA A 339 -3.85 5.09 -12.96
CA ALA A 339 -4.61 6.09 -12.21
C ALA A 339 -5.70 6.80 -13.03
N PRO A 340 -5.50 7.16 -14.33
CA PRO A 340 -6.57 7.72 -15.15
C PRO A 340 -7.75 6.75 -15.35
N ILE A 341 -7.47 5.48 -15.63
CA ILE A 341 -8.49 4.44 -15.85
C ILE A 341 -9.25 4.17 -14.55
N TRP A 342 -8.53 4.09 -13.43
CA TRP A 342 -9.12 3.98 -12.11
C TRP A 342 -10.05 5.16 -11.81
N ALA A 343 -9.62 6.39 -12.10
CA ALA A 343 -10.45 7.58 -11.90
C ALA A 343 -11.72 7.58 -12.75
N ASP A 344 -11.64 7.10 -14.00
CA ASP A 344 -12.80 6.99 -14.88
C ASP A 344 -13.78 5.91 -14.37
N LEU A 345 -13.28 4.80 -13.83
CA LEU A 345 -14.11 3.77 -13.22
C LEU A 345 -14.80 4.24 -11.93
N VAL A 346 -14.12 5.03 -11.11
CA VAL A 346 -14.75 5.66 -9.92
C VAL A 346 -15.89 6.58 -10.36
N GLU A 347 -15.67 7.44 -11.36
CA GLU A 347 -16.70 8.34 -11.90
C GLU A 347 -17.87 7.56 -12.50
N PHE A 348 -17.61 6.52 -13.29
CA PHE A 348 -18.65 5.66 -13.81
C PHE A 348 -19.45 5.01 -12.67
N GLY A 349 -18.75 4.49 -11.65
CA GLY A 349 -19.36 3.95 -10.45
C GLY A 349 -20.25 4.94 -9.72
N GLU A 350 -19.99 6.25 -9.83
CA GLU A 350 -20.86 7.29 -9.27
C GLU A 350 -22.17 7.49 -10.04
N THR A 351 -22.21 7.11 -11.31
CA THR A 351 -23.40 7.27 -12.16
C THR A 351 -24.21 5.97 -12.29
N ASN A 352 -23.63 4.82 -11.94
CA ASN A 352 -24.25 3.52 -12.09
C ASN A 352 -24.90 3.03 -10.77
N ALA A 353 -26.23 2.95 -10.75
CA ALA A 353 -26.97 2.56 -9.55
C ALA A 353 -26.67 1.14 -9.05
N VAL A 354 -26.34 0.19 -9.93
CA VAL A 354 -26.00 -1.19 -9.56
C VAL A 354 -24.65 -1.20 -8.84
N VAL A 355 -23.66 -0.51 -9.41
CA VAL A 355 -22.33 -0.38 -8.82
C VAL A 355 -22.38 0.33 -7.47
N LYS A 356 -23.05 1.49 -7.37
CA LYS A 356 -23.18 2.23 -6.10
C LYS A 356 -23.78 1.36 -5.00
N ARG A 357 -24.83 0.60 -5.33
CA ARG A 357 -25.54 -0.25 -4.37
C ARG A 357 -24.71 -1.45 -3.93
N ILE A 358 -24.04 -2.14 -4.86
CA ILE A 358 -23.38 -3.42 -4.59
C ILE A 358 -21.97 -3.21 -4.04
N PHE A 359 -21.13 -2.43 -4.72
CA PHE A 359 -19.78 -2.17 -4.24
C PHE A 359 -19.77 -1.19 -3.07
N GLY A 360 -20.80 -0.34 -2.95
CA GLY A 360 -20.96 0.54 -1.79
C GLY A 360 -19.72 1.38 -1.53
N TRP A 361 -19.32 1.49 -0.26
CA TRP A 361 -18.18 2.30 0.16
C TRP A 361 -16.84 1.88 -0.45
N VAL A 362 -16.67 0.60 -0.79
CA VAL A 362 -15.39 0.03 -1.29
C VAL A 362 -15.29 0.03 -2.83
N ARG A 363 -16.15 0.78 -3.51
CA ARG A 363 -16.17 0.85 -4.98
C ARG A 363 -14.90 1.44 -5.59
N ASP A 364 -14.18 2.31 -4.88
CA ASP A 364 -12.86 2.80 -5.30
C ASP A 364 -11.80 1.69 -5.31
N MET A 365 -11.86 0.78 -4.32
CA MET A 365 -11.00 -0.40 -4.26
C MET A 365 -11.26 -1.33 -5.44
N TYR A 366 -12.53 -1.67 -5.71
CA TYR A 366 -12.89 -2.44 -6.91
C TYR A 366 -12.44 -1.74 -8.18
N ALA A 367 -12.70 -0.43 -8.33
CA ALA A 367 -12.31 0.34 -9.51
C ALA A 367 -10.79 0.27 -9.76
N PHE A 368 -9.96 0.26 -8.72
CA PHE A 368 -8.51 0.06 -8.86
C PHE A 368 -8.17 -1.34 -9.39
N ASP A 369 -8.77 -2.38 -8.81
CA ASP A 369 -8.50 -3.76 -9.21
C ASP A 369 -8.89 -4.01 -10.68
N PHE A 370 -10.03 -3.48 -11.13
CA PHE A 370 -10.42 -3.53 -12.55
C PHE A 370 -9.49 -2.69 -13.45
N ALA A 371 -8.99 -1.55 -12.98
CA ALA A 371 -8.00 -0.77 -13.72
C ALA A 371 -6.65 -1.52 -13.84
N ALA A 372 -6.27 -2.30 -12.83
CA ALA A 372 -5.06 -3.10 -12.84
C ALA A 372 -5.09 -4.13 -13.97
N VAL A 373 -6.19 -4.89 -14.11
CA VAL A 373 -6.33 -5.87 -15.21
C VAL A 373 -6.32 -5.19 -16.58
N ARG A 374 -7.03 -4.06 -16.74
CA ARG A 374 -7.08 -3.31 -18.01
C ARG A 374 -5.72 -2.78 -18.46
N THR A 375 -4.75 -2.65 -17.55
CA THR A 375 -3.38 -2.21 -17.86
C THR A 375 -2.37 -3.36 -17.88
N GLY A 376 -2.79 -4.58 -17.55
CA GLY A 376 -1.91 -5.74 -17.39
C GLY A 376 -1.00 -5.66 -16.16
N LEU A 377 -1.35 -4.84 -15.16
CA LEU A 377 -0.61 -4.76 -13.90
C LEU A 377 -0.86 -6.02 -13.08
N ARG A 378 0.21 -6.76 -12.75
CA ARG A 378 0.13 -7.90 -11.83
C ARG A 378 0.32 -7.45 -10.39
N VAL A 379 -0.68 -7.67 -9.55
CA VAL A 379 -0.60 -7.35 -8.11
C VAL A 379 -0.20 -8.58 -7.32
N HIS A 380 0.81 -8.44 -6.47
CA HIS A 380 1.30 -9.46 -5.55
C HIS A 380 0.89 -9.11 -4.13
N TYR A 381 0.17 -9.99 -3.46
CA TYR A 381 -0.36 -9.75 -2.11
C TYR A 381 -0.21 -10.98 -1.21
N PRO A 382 1.03 -11.40 -0.87
CA PRO A 382 1.25 -12.47 0.10
C PRO A 382 0.37 -12.27 1.36
N PRO A 383 -0.32 -13.30 1.87
CA PRO A 383 -1.17 -13.18 3.05
C PRO A 383 -0.32 -12.98 4.32
N VAL A 384 -0.93 -12.46 5.38
CA VAL A 384 -0.34 -12.42 6.72
C VAL A 384 -0.08 -13.86 7.20
N PRO A 385 1.08 -14.16 7.85
CA PRO A 385 2.12 -13.25 8.33
C PRO A 385 3.23 -12.91 7.33
N PHE A 386 3.12 -13.31 6.07
CA PHE A 386 4.15 -13.11 5.04
C PHE A 386 4.01 -11.78 4.28
N ASN A 387 2.90 -11.07 4.45
CA ASN A 387 2.77 -9.74 3.87
C ASN A 387 3.81 -8.78 4.46
N LYS A 388 4.59 -8.11 3.60
CA LYS A 388 5.64 -7.16 3.99
C LYS A 388 5.13 -5.74 4.21
N LEU A 389 3.94 -5.41 3.73
CA LEU A 389 3.37 -4.06 3.85
C LEU A 389 2.50 -3.93 5.08
N MET A 390 1.43 -4.73 5.24
CA MET A 390 0.38 -4.39 6.20
C MET A 390 -0.17 -5.59 6.95
N VAL A 391 -0.67 -5.31 8.17
CA VAL A 391 -1.61 -6.14 8.93
C VAL A 391 -2.77 -5.28 9.45
N GLN A 392 -3.91 -5.89 9.78
CA GLN A 392 -5.16 -5.24 10.17
C GLN A 392 -5.65 -5.73 11.55
N PRO A 393 -5.16 -5.17 12.67
CA PRO A 393 -5.67 -5.53 13.99
C PRO A 393 -7.16 -5.14 14.13
N PRO A 394 -8.03 -6.01 14.67
CA PRO A 394 -7.74 -7.31 15.28
C PRO A 394 -7.93 -8.51 14.33
N ALA A 395 -8.24 -8.28 13.05
CA ALA A 395 -8.44 -9.35 12.07
C ALA A 395 -7.17 -10.19 11.88
N ASP A 396 -6.02 -9.52 11.88
CA ASP A 396 -4.71 -10.17 12.01
C ASP A 396 -4.26 -10.21 13.47
N VAL A 397 -3.62 -11.30 13.88
CA VAL A 397 -3.22 -11.55 15.28
C VAL A 397 -1.72 -11.40 15.54
N ARG A 398 -0.90 -11.20 14.51
CA ARG A 398 0.55 -11.01 14.63
C ARG A 398 1.08 -10.11 13.51
N LEU A 399 2.18 -9.41 13.79
CA LEU A 399 2.79 -8.49 12.82
C LEU A 399 3.45 -9.21 11.63
N GLY A 400 4.08 -10.37 11.87
CA GLY A 400 4.79 -11.11 10.83
C GLY A 400 5.89 -10.26 10.16
N LEU A 401 5.89 -10.21 8.83
CA LEU A 401 6.77 -9.36 8.02
C LEU A 401 6.23 -7.93 7.80
N GLY A 402 5.01 -7.62 8.25
CA GLY A 402 4.34 -6.35 7.97
C GLY A 402 5.06 -5.14 8.57
N CYS A 403 4.94 -3.98 7.93
CA CYS A 403 5.50 -2.71 8.41
C CYS A 403 4.44 -1.65 8.75
N LEU A 404 3.19 -1.87 8.34
CA LEU A 404 2.03 -1.02 8.57
C LEU A 404 1.00 -1.74 9.45
N LEU A 405 0.43 -1.01 10.41
CA LEU A 405 -0.78 -1.40 11.12
C LEU A 405 -1.94 -0.55 10.61
N HIS A 406 -3.01 -1.19 10.14
CA HIS A 406 -4.22 -0.52 9.67
C HIS A 406 -5.34 -0.65 10.70
N TYR A 407 -5.66 0.44 11.40
CA TYR A 407 -6.53 0.45 12.57
C TYR A 407 -8.03 0.67 12.24
N THR A 408 -8.51 0.09 11.14
CA THR A 408 -9.85 0.40 10.60
C THR A 408 -11.01 -0.31 11.31
N TRP A 409 -10.75 -1.50 11.85
CA TRP A 409 -11.77 -2.42 12.37
C TRP A 409 -12.38 -2.02 13.71
N GLY A 410 -11.75 -1.10 14.44
CA GLY A 410 -12.30 -0.56 15.67
C GLY A 410 -12.50 -1.61 16.79
N PRO A 411 -11.46 -2.34 17.25
CA PRO A 411 -11.62 -3.44 18.19
C PRO A 411 -12.28 -3.02 19.50
N ILE A 412 -13.20 -3.86 19.99
CA ILE A 412 -13.82 -3.78 21.31
C ILE A 412 -13.57 -5.11 22.02
N ILE A 413 -12.95 -5.06 23.20
CA ILE A 413 -12.67 -6.25 24.02
C ILE A 413 -13.64 -6.29 25.19
N SER A 414 -14.28 -7.45 25.36
CA SER A 414 -15.09 -7.78 26.54
C SER A 414 -14.55 -9.04 27.24
N ASP A 415 -14.83 -9.20 28.53
CA ASP A 415 -14.60 -10.49 29.21
C ASP A 415 -15.73 -11.50 28.95
N LYS A 416 -15.57 -12.72 29.49
CA LYS A 416 -16.54 -13.82 29.39
C LYS A 416 -17.94 -13.48 29.92
N ASP A 417 -18.05 -12.48 30.80
CA ASP A 417 -19.32 -12.01 31.38
C ASP A 417 -19.96 -10.90 30.52
N GLY A 418 -19.32 -10.52 29.42
CA GLY A 418 -19.80 -9.50 28.48
C GLY A 418 -19.46 -8.06 28.87
N LYS A 419 -18.65 -7.84 29.93
CA LYS A 419 -18.24 -6.50 30.35
C LYS A 419 -17.17 -5.98 29.40
N GLN A 420 -17.44 -4.84 28.75
CA GLN A 420 -16.44 -4.14 27.94
C GLN A 420 -15.27 -3.68 28.81
N LEU A 421 -14.05 -4.04 28.40
CA LEU A 421 -12.81 -3.72 29.08
C LEU A 421 -12.01 -2.66 28.37
N TRP A 422 -12.08 -2.64 27.04
CA TRP A 422 -11.27 -1.77 26.22
C TRP A 422 -11.89 -1.60 24.83
N ARG A 423 -11.60 -0.47 24.20
CA ARG A 423 -12.01 -0.15 22.84
C ARG A 423 -10.99 0.80 22.23
N PHE A 424 -10.71 0.61 20.94
CA PHE A 424 -10.06 1.60 20.10
C PHE A 424 -10.85 1.70 18.81
N ASP A 425 -11.57 2.79 18.59
CA ASP A 425 -12.26 3.05 17.32
C ASP A 425 -12.04 4.51 16.92
N LYS A 426 -11.36 4.69 15.78
CA LYS A 426 -11.04 6.01 15.22
C LYS A 426 -12.27 6.89 14.99
N ARG A 427 -13.45 6.30 14.78
CA ARG A 427 -14.73 7.01 14.58
C ARG A 427 -15.29 7.56 15.88
N SER A 428 -14.86 7.00 17.01
CA SER A 428 -15.28 7.38 18.36
C SER A 428 -14.27 8.30 19.08
N LEU A 429 -13.11 8.55 18.47
CA LEU A 429 -12.09 9.42 19.06
C LEU A 429 -12.62 10.84 19.20
N GLN A 430 -12.94 11.20 20.44
CA GLN A 430 -13.31 12.55 20.79
C GLN A 430 -12.04 13.42 20.77
N GLY A 431 -12.19 14.63 20.25
CA GLY A 431 -11.13 15.61 20.30
C GLY A 431 -10.72 15.92 21.75
N ALA A 432 -9.43 15.96 22.02
CA ALA A 432 -8.87 16.41 23.29
C ALA A 432 -9.15 17.92 23.51
N PRO A 433 -8.94 18.46 24.74
CA PRO A 433 -9.04 19.90 24.98
C PRO A 433 -8.26 20.73 23.96
N GLY A 434 -8.92 21.72 23.37
CA GLY A 434 -8.40 22.50 22.25
C GLY A 434 -8.91 22.06 20.87
N SER A 435 -9.73 21.01 20.81
CA SER A 435 -10.43 20.64 19.57
C SER A 435 -11.54 21.62 19.21
N SER A 436 -11.80 21.75 17.92
CA SER A 436 -12.88 22.55 17.32
C SER A 436 -13.56 21.77 16.20
N SER A 437 -14.60 22.34 15.59
CA SER A 437 -15.25 21.74 14.42
C SER A 437 -14.31 21.58 13.22
N ALA A 438 -13.23 22.36 13.16
CA ALA A 438 -12.26 22.34 12.06
C ALA A 438 -10.93 21.67 12.41
N PHE A 439 -10.69 21.33 13.68
CA PHE A 439 -9.41 20.75 14.12
C PHE A 439 -9.59 19.78 15.28
N THR A 440 -9.00 18.60 15.17
CA THR A 440 -9.02 17.58 16.24
C THR A 440 -7.67 17.56 16.95
N ALA A 441 -7.63 18.07 18.18
CA ALA A 441 -6.50 17.83 19.07
C ALA A 441 -6.55 16.37 19.52
N LEU A 442 -5.40 15.68 19.48
CA LEU A 442 -5.32 14.28 19.87
C LEU A 442 -4.80 14.13 21.30
N GLY A 443 -5.42 13.21 22.03
CA GLY A 443 -4.92 12.69 23.29
C GLY A 443 -4.49 11.24 23.15
N GLU A 444 -3.64 10.79 24.07
CA GLU A 444 -3.25 9.38 24.15
C GLU A 444 -4.48 8.49 24.41
N GLN A 445 -4.46 7.31 23.81
CA GLN A 445 -5.50 6.30 23.96
C GLN A 445 -5.11 5.28 25.03
N PRO A 446 -6.06 4.76 25.80
CA PRO A 446 -5.78 3.76 26.80
C PRO A 446 -5.22 2.50 26.13
N LEU A 447 -4.21 1.88 26.75
CA LEU A 447 -3.70 0.59 26.32
C LEU A 447 -4.75 -0.52 26.58
N PRO A 448 -4.74 -1.60 25.78
CA PRO A 448 -5.55 -2.78 26.11
C PRO A 448 -5.16 -3.36 27.48
N PRO A 449 -6.02 -4.17 28.12
CA PRO A 449 -5.70 -4.83 29.38
C PRO A 449 -4.50 -5.78 29.21
N THR A 450 -3.89 -6.18 30.33
CA THR A 450 -2.93 -7.31 30.33
C THR A 450 -3.68 -8.60 29.96
N PHE A 451 -3.03 -9.48 29.20
CA PHE A 451 -3.63 -10.76 28.85
C PHE A 451 -3.92 -11.59 30.11
N ASP A 452 -5.13 -12.14 30.19
CA ASP A 452 -5.53 -13.03 31.29
C ASP A 452 -6.38 -14.18 30.71
N PRO A 453 -5.83 -15.40 30.61
CA PRO A 453 -6.55 -16.53 30.01
C PRO A 453 -7.79 -16.93 30.83
N THR A 454 -7.89 -16.57 32.11
CA THR A 454 -9.02 -16.92 32.98
C THR A 454 -10.27 -16.05 32.74
N ARG A 455 -10.07 -14.89 32.09
CA ARG A 455 -11.12 -13.92 31.80
C ARG A 455 -11.83 -14.16 30.47
N GLY A 456 -11.26 -14.99 29.61
CA GLY A 456 -11.87 -15.38 28.34
C GLY A 456 -12.22 -14.19 27.46
N PHE A 457 -11.23 -13.34 27.13
CA PHE A 457 -11.42 -12.14 26.34
C PHE A 457 -11.98 -12.45 24.95
N LYS A 458 -12.95 -11.64 24.52
CA LYS A 458 -13.61 -11.75 23.21
C LYS A 458 -13.72 -10.39 22.51
N LEU A 459 -13.69 -10.43 21.18
CA LEU A 459 -14.02 -9.30 20.31
C LEU A 459 -15.53 -9.12 20.17
N GLN A 460 -15.96 -8.00 19.57
CA GLN A 460 -17.36 -7.65 19.37
C GLN A 460 -18.18 -8.66 18.55
N ALA A 461 -17.56 -9.48 17.71
CA ALA A 461 -18.22 -10.54 16.95
C ALA A 461 -18.04 -11.94 17.58
N GLY A 462 -17.50 -11.99 18.81
CA GLY A 462 -17.40 -13.19 19.63
C GLY A 462 -16.11 -13.99 19.46
N GLU A 463 -15.21 -13.56 18.57
CA GLU A 463 -13.91 -14.18 18.37
C GLU A 463 -13.07 -14.11 19.64
N VAL A 464 -12.34 -15.20 19.93
CA VAL A 464 -11.45 -15.28 21.09
C VAL A 464 -10.22 -14.41 20.84
N VAL A 465 -9.89 -13.55 21.80
CA VAL A 465 -8.65 -12.75 21.77
C VAL A 465 -7.50 -13.61 22.30
N THR A 466 -6.49 -13.84 21.46
CA THR A 466 -5.26 -14.52 21.86
C THR A 466 -4.26 -13.54 22.50
N GLU A 467 -3.24 -14.07 23.20
CA GLU A 467 -2.17 -13.25 23.75
C GLU A 467 -1.43 -12.47 22.66
N GLU A 468 -1.10 -13.12 21.55
CA GLU A 468 -0.47 -12.47 20.39
C GLU A 468 -1.36 -11.38 19.80
N GLY A 469 -2.66 -11.65 19.60
CA GLY A 469 -3.59 -10.67 19.06
C GLY A 469 -3.75 -9.45 19.96
N LEU A 470 -3.76 -9.67 21.28
CA LEU A 470 -3.74 -8.58 22.26
C LEU A 470 -2.41 -7.80 22.23
N GLY A 471 -1.29 -8.49 22.05
CA GLY A 471 0.02 -7.90 21.86
C GLY A 471 0.11 -7.01 20.61
N LEU A 472 -0.47 -7.43 19.49
CA LEU A 472 -0.52 -6.63 18.26
C LEU A 472 -1.40 -5.38 18.45
N MET A 473 -2.55 -5.51 19.11
CA MET A 473 -3.40 -4.37 19.47
C MET A 473 -2.68 -3.41 20.43
N ARG A 474 -1.89 -3.91 21.38
CA ARG A 474 -1.06 -3.08 22.26
C ARG A 474 -0.02 -2.29 21.46
N MET A 475 0.73 -2.95 20.58
CA MET A 475 1.71 -2.32 19.69
C MET A 475 1.08 -1.20 18.86
N MET A 476 -0.13 -1.42 18.34
CA MET A 476 -0.90 -0.41 17.62
C MET A 476 -1.12 0.85 18.46
N VAL A 477 -1.62 0.70 19.69
CA VAL A 477 -1.89 1.85 20.57
C VAL A 477 -0.62 2.52 21.04
N GLU A 478 0.44 1.76 21.35
CA GLU A 478 1.73 2.32 21.75
C GLU A 478 2.35 3.16 20.63
N THR A 479 2.31 2.66 19.40
CA THR A 479 2.77 3.39 18.20
C THR A 479 1.94 4.65 17.97
N PHE A 480 0.61 4.54 18.11
CA PHE A 480 -0.30 5.69 18.02
C PHE A 480 0.03 6.74 19.08
N ASN A 481 0.17 6.36 20.34
CA ASN A 481 0.43 7.27 21.45
C ASN A 481 1.81 7.92 21.33
N GLU A 482 2.82 7.19 20.88
CA GLU A 482 4.14 7.76 20.58
C GLU A 482 4.04 8.85 19.50
N ALA A 483 3.31 8.58 18.42
CA ALA A 483 3.05 9.55 17.38
C ALA A 483 2.34 10.79 17.94
N VAL A 484 1.26 10.61 18.72
CA VAL A 484 0.50 11.71 19.35
C VAL A 484 1.39 12.58 20.23
N ARG A 485 2.27 11.99 21.05
CA ARG A 485 3.23 12.75 21.89
C ARG A 485 4.21 13.60 21.07
N SER A 486 4.55 13.14 19.86
CA SER A 486 5.46 13.85 18.95
C SER A 486 4.81 14.97 18.14
N LEU A 487 3.47 15.05 18.12
CA LEU A 487 2.75 16.03 17.31
C LEU A 487 2.97 17.44 17.85
N ARG A 488 3.22 18.37 16.94
CA ARG A 488 3.24 19.80 17.26
C ARG A 488 1.83 20.23 17.66
N LYS A 489 1.69 21.08 18.67
CA LYS A 489 0.40 21.73 18.92
C LYS A 489 0.18 22.79 17.84
N LEU A 490 -0.89 22.67 17.06
CA LEU A 490 -1.31 23.77 16.20
C LEU A 490 -1.93 24.85 17.09
N PRO A 491 -1.57 26.14 16.92
CA PRO A 491 -2.17 27.24 17.66
C PRO A 491 -3.70 27.28 17.52
N VAL A 492 -4.38 27.69 18.60
CA VAL A 492 -5.84 27.86 18.61
C VAL A 492 -6.25 28.86 17.52
N GLY A 493 -7.24 28.50 16.70
CA GLY A 493 -7.75 29.34 15.61
C GLY A 493 -7.12 29.10 14.23
N MET A 494 -6.08 28.27 14.10
CA MET A 494 -5.48 27.93 12.80
C MET A 494 -6.26 26.84 12.06
N GLN A 495 -7.47 27.18 11.60
CA GLN A 495 -8.41 26.26 10.94
C GLN A 495 -8.22 26.18 9.42
N ASP A 496 -7.49 27.15 8.86
CA ASP A 496 -7.14 27.23 7.46
C ASP A 496 -5.94 28.16 7.27
N MET A 497 -5.43 28.24 6.03
CA MET A 497 -4.28 29.10 5.72
C MET A 497 -4.53 30.58 5.97
N GLU A 498 -5.77 31.07 5.82
CA GLU A 498 -6.09 32.47 6.05
C GLU A 498 -6.00 32.79 7.54
N ALA A 499 -6.56 31.93 8.39
CA ALA A 499 -6.47 32.03 9.84
C ALA A 499 -5.03 31.85 10.34
N VAL A 500 -4.23 30.99 9.70
CA VAL A 500 -2.78 30.90 9.98
C VAL A 500 -2.04 32.19 9.65
N VAL A 501 -2.35 32.81 8.50
CA VAL A 501 -1.76 34.08 8.09
C VAL A 501 -2.17 35.19 9.05
N GLN A 502 -3.46 35.28 9.41
CA GLN A 502 -3.98 36.27 10.35
C GLN A 502 -3.37 36.11 11.75
N ALA A 503 -3.20 34.89 12.26
CA ALA A 503 -2.60 34.64 13.57
C ALA A 503 -1.08 34.91 13.64
N ARG A 504 -0.42 35.12 12.49
CA ARG A 504 1.01 35.49 12.40
C ARG A 504 1.23 36.99 12.19
N GLN A 505 0.19 37.74 11.84
CA GLN A 505 0.18 39.21 11.79
C GLN A 505 -0.11 39.76 13.18
#